data_AF-A0A7S2X6H7-F1
#
_entry.id   AF-A0A7S2X6H7-F1
#
_cell.length_a   1.000
_cell.length_b   1.000
_cell.length_c   1.000
_cell.angle_alpha   90.00
_cell.angle_beta   90.00
_cell.angle_gamma   90.00
#
_symmetry.space_group_name_H-M   'P 1'
#
loop_
_entity.id
_entity.type
_entity.pdbx_description
1 polymer ?
#
loop_
_entity_poly.entity_id
_entity_poly.type
_entity_poly.pdbx_seq_one_letter_code
_entity_poly.pdbx_strand_id
1 'polypeptide(L)'
;IIRSAHAPKSMQTPSPGAGGLWMPFHCEDERTNEWASTTLQEYLEMEYQGHGAVEVVPAIIFKGEMMAGEEAEISGAHHPPPSWASNRDLGFSTVSIEDLVKGNTSHSSRPERGPSSAATAAIVNNGAGLSGGSDHKSRSTTEKKVHVPAFAERYHSAWTFHVPIVDSPALLGEFHQELIDGGADVNTNTLFSSASEAIEFANGCTGEDEIDAIVNCTGSGTLTGDESVVLARGVLRYYRRPPGFDTCMLIEDPPFASERYPLYAIPRGGYVAVGGTYLEDDIEASPRDEEREMLDRNAELLLPSDGMHFEPVGEWVGFRPVRPAGVAFGLNESLTRQANRKLKWVDNYGHGGAGWTVAAGC
;
A
#
# COMPACT_ATOMS: atom_id res chain seq x y z
N ILE A 1 -18.41 -15.73 2.18
CA ILE A 1 -17.30 -15.06 2.92
C ILE A 1 -17.68 -14.97 4.39
N ILE A 2 -17.02 -15.74 5.25
CA ILE A 2 -17.34 -15.78 6.68
C ILE A 2 -16.71 -14.58 7.41
N ARG A 3 -17.42 -13.96 8.38
CA ARG A 3 -16.91 -12.84 9.20
C ARG A 3 -16.87 -13.20 10.69
N SER A 4 -15.94 -12.60 11.43
CA SER A 4 -15.91 -12.70 12.89
C SER A 4 -17.08 -11.90 13.52
N ALA A 5 -17.71 -12.41 14.58
CA ALA A 5 -18.77 -11.77 15.37
C ALA A 5 -18.22 -10.72 16.32
N HIS A 6 -16.97 -10.89 16.71
CA HIS A 6 -16.20 -9.78 17.20
C HIS A 6 -15.85 -8.93 15.99
N ALA A 7 -16.27 -7.66 16.01
CA ALA A 7 -15.61 -6.65 15.19
C ALA A 7 -14.09 -6.79 15.39
N PRO A 8 -13.24 -6.37 14.42
CA PRO A 8 -11.90 -5.98 14.81
C PRO A 8 -12.02 -5.08 16.06
N LYS A 9 -10.99 -4.95 16.91
CA LYS A 9 -11.10 -4.09 18.10
C LYS A 9 -11.55 -2.63 17.75
N SER A 10 -11.64 -2.27 16.46
CA SER A 10 -12.51 -1.25 15.88
C SER A 10 -13.43 -1.75 14.72
N MET A 11 -14.61 -1.13 14.55
CA MET A 11 -15.52 -1.36 13.40
C MET A 11 -14.96 -0.91 12.04
N GLN A 12 -13.84 -0.16 12.02
CA GLN A 12 -13.20 0.26 10.78
C GLN A 12 -12.25 -0.83 10.26
N THR A 13 -12.48 -1.24 9.03
CA THR A 13 -11.72 -2.30 8.35
C THR A 13 -10.35 -1.81 7.86
N PRO A 14 -9.31 -2.66 7.80
CA PRO A 14 -7.95 -2.25 7.42
C PRO A 14 -7.80 -1.80 5.95
N SER A 15 -8.65 -2.31 5.05
CA SER A 15 -8.33 -2.36 3.63
C SER A 15 -8.97 -1.28 2.73
N PRO A 16 -10.25 -0.86 2.90
CA PRO A 16 -10.91 -0.01 1.90
C PRO A 16 -10.52 1.46 1.99
N GLY A 17 -9.95 1.91 3.10
CA GLY A 17 -9.48 3.28 3.23
C GLY A 17 -7.97 3.43 3.40
N ALA A 18 -7.19 2.36 3.28
CA ALA A 18 -5.74 2.46 3.24
C ALA A 18 -5.29 3.09 1.90
N GLY A 19 -4.06 3.58 1.85
CA GLY A 19 -3.47 4.13 0.62
C GLY A 19 -3.37 3.13 -0.54
N GLY A 20 -3.59 1.81 -0.31
CA GLY A 20 -3.59 0.79 -1.36
C GLY A 20 -2.27 0.64 -2.11
N LEU A 21 -1.20 1.25 -1.58
CA LEU A 21 0.12 1.27 -2.17
C LEU A 21 0.75 -0.12 -2.04
N TRP A 22 1.20 -0.68 -3.17
CA TRP A 22 2.15 -1.77 -3.11
C TRP A 22 3.49 -1.17 -2.68
N MET A 23 3.90 -1.40 -1.45
CA MET A 23 5.29 -1.12 -1.06
C MET A 23 5.79 -2.20 -0.14
N PRO A 24 7.03 -2.65 -0.31
CA PRO A 24 7.67 -3.54 0.64
C PRO A 24 7.89 -2.78 1.95
N PHE A 25 6.85 -2.69 2.76
CA PHE A 25 6.95 -2.40 4.18
C PHE A 25 7.84 -3.46 4.80
N HIS A 26 8.55 -3.08 5.86
CA HIS A 26 9.16 -4.05 6.75
C HIS A 26 8.05 -4.95 7.31
N CYS A 27 8.03 -6.20 6.86
CA CYS A 27 7.21 -7.23 7.45
C CYS A 27 8.16 -8.23 8.11
N GLU A 28 7.90 -8.55 9.37
CA GLU A 28 8.71 -9.44 10.22
C GLU A 28 8.55 -10.92 9.79
N ASP A 29 8.71 -11.20 8.49
CA ASP A 29 8.54 -12.52 7.90
C ASP A 29 9.39 -12.65 6.63
N GLU A 30 10.29 -13.62 6.60
CA GLU A 30 11.23 -13.85 5.50
C GLU A 30 10.54 -14.16 4.15
N ARG A 31 9.31 -14.69 4.19
CA ARG A 31 8.52 -15.04 3.00
C ARG A 31 7.98 -13.81 2.27
N THR A 32 7.92 -12.67 2.96
CA THR A 32 7.28 -11.45 2.44
C THR A 32 7.95 -10.90 1.20
N ASN A 33 9.24 -11.12 0.99
CA ASN A 33 9.92 -10.72 -0.23
C ASN A 33 9.36 -11.46 -1.46
N GLU A 34 9.14 -12.77 -1.34
CA GLU A 34 8.56 -13.58 -2.42
C GLU A 34 7.11 -13.20 -2.65
N TRP A 35 6.32 -13.09 -1.58
CA TRP A 35 4.91 -12.71 -1.68
C TRP A 35 4.71 -11.32 -2.27
N ALA A 36 5.55 -10.37 -1.86
CA ALA A 36 5.54 -9.02 -2.41
C ALA A 36 5.90 -9.05 -3.90
N SER A 37 6.89 -9.84 -4.29
CA SER A 37 7.30 -9.96 -5.70
C SER A 37 6.18 -10.55 -6.57
N THR A 38 5.51 -11.60 -6.11
CA THR A 38 4.34 -12.18 -6.80
C THR A 38 3.23 -11.15 -6.95
N THR A 39 2.90 -10.45 -5.87
CA THR A 39 1.85 -9.42 -5.88
C THR A 39 2.19 -8.25 -6.79
N LEU A 40 3.47 -7.84 -6.86
CA LEU A 40 3.93 -6.82 -7.78
C LEU A 40 3.67 -7.22 -9.23
N GLN A 41 4.03 -8.44 -9.61
CA GLN A 41 3.85 -8.93 -10.98
C GLN A 41 2.37 -8.94 -11.37
N GLU A 42 1.50 -9.36 -10.46
CA GLU A 42 0.05 -9.32 -10.69
C GLU A 42 -0.46 -7.90 -10.92
N TYR A 43 -0.08 -6.94 -10.08
CA TYR A 43 -0.49 -5.54 -10.26
C TYR A 43 0.08 -4.89 -11.52
N LEU A 44 1.31 -5.22 -11.91
CA LEU A 44 1.89 -4.77 -13.18
C LEU A 44 1.13 -5.36 -14.38
N GLU A 45 0.73 -6.63 -14.31
CA GLU A 45 -0.08 -7.26 -15.34
C GLU A 45 -1.48 -6.62 -15.41
N MET A 46 -2.12 -6.36 -14.28
CA MET A 46 -3.40 -5.64 -14.22
C MET A 46 -3.29 -4.24 -14.86
N GLU A 47 -2.27 -3.46 -14.51
CA GLU A 47 -2.05 -2.14 -15.13
C GLU A 47 -1.82 -2.26 -16.64
N TYR A 48 -1.01 -3.23 -17.07
CA TYR A 48 -0.71 -3.49 -18.48
C TYR A 48 -1.97 -3.84 -19.27
N GLN A 49 -2.86 -4.65 -18.69
CA GLN A 49 -4.16 -5.00 -19.26
C GLN A 49 -5.17 -3.85 -19.22
N GLY A 50 -4.84 -2.73 -18.56
CA GLY A 50 -5.69 -1.55 -18.43
C GLY A 50 -6.78 -1.71 -17.38
N HIS A 51 -6.53 -2.52 -16.35
CA HIS A 51 -7.43 -2.68 -15.21
C HIS A 51 -7.63 -1.35 -14.49
N GLY A 52 -8.88 -0.91 -14.32
CA GLY A 52 -9.18 0.43 -13.83
C GLY A 52 -8.82 0.68 -12.36
N ALA A 53 -8.65 -0.38 -11.58
CA ALA A 53 -8.38 -0.31 -10.14
C ALA A 53 -6.90 -0.30 -9.75
N VAL A 54 -5.97 -0.46 -10.70
CA VAL A 54 -4.52 -0.45 -10.44
C VAL A 54 -3.84 0.56 -11.36
N GLU A 55 -3.01 1.42 -10.78
CA GLU A 55 -2.26 2.43 -11.52
C GLU A 55 -0.80 2.45 -11.08
N VAL A 56 0.15 2.40 -12.03
CA VAL A 56 1.56 2.59 -11.73
C VAL A 56 1.91 4.08 -11.73
N VAL A 57 2.45 4.59 -10.63
CA VAL A 57 2.75 6.02 -10.44
C VAL A 57 4.20 6.26 -10.00
N PRO A 58 4.79 7.44 -10.28
CA PRO A 58 6.10 7.78 -9.71
C PRO A 58 6.01 7.94 -8.19
N ALA A 59 6.97 7.34 -7.48
CA ALA A 59 7.13 7.39 -6.04
C ALA A 59 8.44 8.06 -5.64
N ILE A 60 8.40 8.83 -4.55
CA ILE A 60 9.56 9.44 -3.91
C ILE A 60 9.60 9.07 -2.43
N ILE A 61 10.77 8.64 -1.95
CA ILE A 61 11.08 8.51 -0.52
C ILE A 61 12.28 9.40 -0.20
N PHE A 62 12.08 10.40 0.65
CA PHE A 62 13.15 11.32 1.05
C PHE A 62 14.05 10.69 2.13
N LYS A 63 15.36 10.92 2.04
CA LYS A 63 16.40 10.32 2.91
C LYS A 63 17.38 11.36 3.46
N GLY A 64 17.64 11.29 4.77
CA GLY A 64 18.74 11.98 5.44
C GLY A 64 18.37 12.78 6.70
N GLU A 65 19.38 13.12 7.49
CA GLU A 65 19.31 14.03 8.64
C GLU A 65 19.90 15.42 8.27
N MET A 66 19.18 16.49 8.60
CA MET A 66 19.75 17.83 8.79
C MET A 66 19.22 18.42 10.09
N MET A 67 20.01 18.30 11.17
CA MET A 67 19.81 19.10 12.38
C MET A 67 20.62 20.40 12.25
N ALA A 68 19.96 21.53 12.51
CA ALA A 68 20.58 22.84 12.49
C ALA A 68 21.47 23.02 13.73
N GLY A 69 22.77 23.27 13.54
CA GLY A 69 23.69 23.70 14.59
C GLY A 69 24.96 22.86 14.67
N GLU A 70 26.10 23.52 14.44
CA GLU A 70 27.51 23.16 14.70
C GLU A 70 27.84 21.68 15.04
N GLU A 71 28.59 21.04 14.12
CA GLU A 71 29.28 19.75 14.29
C GLU A 71 28.37 18.53 14.57
N ALA A 72 27.37 18.31 13.72
CA ALA A 72 26.88 16.94 13.51
C ALA A 72 27.95 16.19 12.70
N GLU A 73 28.63 15.22 13.32
CA GLU A 73 29.40 14.22 12.58
C GLU A 73 28.51 13.71 11.44
N ILE A 74 29.03 13.76 10.22
CA ILE A 74 28.43 13.12 9.05
C ILE A 74 28.49 11.62 9.31
N SER A 75 27.54 11.13 10.11
CA SER A 75 27.03 9.78 9.99
C SER A 75 26.34 9.76 8.63
N GLY A 76 27.16 9.62 7.58
CA GLY A 76 26.73 9.29 6.24
C GLY A 76 26.14 7.89 6.27
N ALA A 77 24.98 7.75 6.90
CA ALA A 77 24.13 6.61 6.73
C ALA A 77 23.66 6.66 5.27
N HIS A 78 24.51 6.15 4.38
CA HIS A 78 24.06 5.60 3.13
C HIS A 78 23.00 4.57 3.53
N HIS A 79 21.72 4.96 3.50
CA HIS A 79 20.64 3.99 3.60
C HIS A 79 20.90 3.01 2.45
N PRO A 80 21.30 1.76 2.75
CA PRO A 80 21.58 0.82 1.70
C PRO A 80 20.31 0.68 0.87
N PRO A 81 20.41 0.59 -0.47
CA PRO A 81 19.25 0.32 -1.28
C PRO A 81 18.55 -0.92 -0.73
N PRO A 82 17.22 -0.87 -0.58
CA PRO A 82 16.50 -2.00 -0.04
C PRO A 82 16.57 -3.18 -1.02
N SER A 83 16.28 -4.40 -0.55
CA SER A 83 16.41 -5.63 -1.34
C SER A 83 15.72 -5.57 -2.72
N TRP A 84 14.56 -4.92 -2.76
CA TRP A 84 13.72 -4.73 -3.94
C TRP A 84 14.26 -3.69 -4.93
N ALA A 85 15.24 -2.87 -4.56
CA ALA A 85 15.86 -1.89 -5.47
C ALA A 85 16.52 -2.53 -6.70
N SER A 86 16.80 -3.83 -6.62
CA SER A 86 17.32 -4.63 -7.73
C SER A 86 16.26 -4.99 -8.78
N ASN A 87 14.97 -4.84 -8.47
CA ASN A 87 13.89 -5.11 -9.40
C ASN A 87 13.82 -4.01 -10.47
N ARG A 88 14.05 -4.40 -11.72
CA ARG A 88 14.11 -3.48 -12.86
C ARG A 88 12.76 -2.88 -13.22
N ASP A 89 11.66 -3.57 -12.91
CA ASP A 89 10.31 -3.11 -13.23
C ASP A 89 9.93 -1.87 -12.42
N LEU A 90 10.56 -1.67 -11.26
CA LEU A 90 10.36 -0.49 -10.40
C LEU A 90 11.17 0.72 -10.87
N GLY A 91 12.17 0.55 -11.74
CA GLY A 91 13.03 1.65 -12.19
C GLY A 91 13.69 2.42 -11.04
N PHE A 92 14.12 1.71 -9.99
CA PHE A 92 14.68 2.32 -8.78
C PHE A 92 15.93 3.16 -9.09
N SER A 93 16.03 4.32 -8.43
CA SER A 93 17.20 5.18 -8.47
C SER A 93 17.35 5.98 -7.18
N THR A 94 18.59 6.14 -6.72
CA THR A 94 18.95 7.12 -5.69
C THR A 94 19.39 8.41 -6.38
N VAL A 95 18.74 9.53 -6.04
CA VAL A 95 19.01 10.84 -6.63
C VAL A 95 19.34 11.87 -5.55
N SER A 96 20.18 12.85 -5.88
CA SER A 96 20.34 14.04 -5.03
C SER A 96 19.08 14.90 -5.09
N ILE A 97 18.79 15.66 -4.03
CA ILE A 97 17.65 16.61 -4.06
C ILE A 97 17.85 17.69 -5.13
N GLU A 98 19.09 18.14 -5.33
CA GLU A 98 19.42 19.12 -6.36
C GLU A 98 19.04 18.60 -7.77
N ASP A 99 19.39 17.36 -8.10
CA ASP A 99 19.04 16.75 -9.39
C ASP A 99 17.54 16.51 -9.52
N LEU A 100 16.87 16.09 -8.45
CA LEU A 100 15.43 15.89 -8.42
C LEU A 100 14.66 17.19 -8.72
N VAL A 101 15.10 18.32 -8.14
CA VAL A 101 14.51 19.65 -8.37
C VAL A 101 14.83 20.18 -9.77
N LYS A 102 16.08 20.04 -10.25
CA LYS A 102 16.49 20.45 -11.61
C LYS A 102 15.76 19.68 -12.71
N GLY A 103 15.58 18.37 -12.53
CA GLY A 103 14.82 17.52 -13.46
C GLY A 103 13.40 18.06 -13.67
N ASN A 104 12.75 18.51 -12.60
CA ASN A 104 11.38 19.00 -12.63
C ASN A 104 11.24 20.41 -13.25
N THR A 105 12.21 21.31 -13.03
CA THR A 105 12.19 22.68 -13.55
C THR A 105 12.52 22.78 -15.05
N SER A 106 13.32 21.85 -15.57
CA SER A 106 13.63 21.79 -17.01
C SER A 106 12.45 21.35 -17.88
N HIS A 107 11.47 20.64 -17.31
CA HIS A 107 10.27 20.17 -18.02
C HIS A 107 9.13 21.22 -18.05
N SER A 108 9.12 22.20 -17.14
CA SER A 108 8.07 23.23 -17.10
C SER A 108 8.30 24.41 -18.06
N SER A 109 9.46 24.49 -18.71
CA SER A 109 9.93 25.70 -19.41
C SER A 109 10.17 25.53 -20.91
N ARG A 110 9.80 24.41 -21.55
CA ARG A 110 10.02 24.20 -22.99
C ARG A 110 8.80 24.65 -23.81
N PRO A 111 8.90 25.71 -24.65
CA PRO A 111 7.89 25.99 -25.67
C PRO A 111 8.06 24.97 -26.81
N GLU A 112 6.94 24.50 -27.38
CA GLU A 112 6.96 23.61 -28.54
C GLU A 112 7.85 24.19 -29.65
N ARG A 113 8.95 23.49 -29.96
CA ARG A 113 9.71 23.71 -31.20
C ARG A 113 9.98 22.37 -31.85
N GLY A 114 9.70 22.31 -33.15
CA GLY A 114 9.97 21.19 -34.04
C GLY A 114 11.45 20.78 -34.12
N PRO A 115 11.75 19.73 -34.88
CA PRO A 115 12.85 18.83 -34.58
C PRO A 115 14.20 19.48 -34.86
N SER A 116 15.02 19.60 -33.82
CA SER A 116 16.44 19.88 -33.93
C SER A 116 17.20 18.97 -32.98
N SER A 117 18.11 18.19 -33.55
CA SER A 117 18.97 17.20 -32.91
C SER A 117 19.85 17.81 -31.81
N ALA A 118 19.60 17.41 -30.56
CA ALA A 118 20.58 17.41 -29.47
C ALA A 118 20.07 16.49 -28.35
N ALA A 119 20.97 15.66 -27.82
CA ALA A 119 20.70 14.56 -26.90
C ALA A 119 19.80 14.97 -25.72
N THR A 120 18.60 14.37 -25.68
CA THR A 120 17.75 14.32 -24.50
C THR A 120 17.98 12.95 -23.88
N ALA A 121 18.29 12.91 -22.58
CA ALA A 121 18.30 11.66 -21.81
C ALA A 121 16.85 11.19 -21.68
N ALA A 122 16.37 10.51 -22.72
CA ALA A 122 15.16 9.73 -22.66
C ALA A 122 15.45 8.51 -21.78
N ILE A 123 14.65 8.32 -20.74
CA ILE A 123 14.56 7.04 -20.03
C ILE A 123 13.87 6.09 -21.01
N VAL A 124 14.68 5.43 -21.84
CA VAL A 124 14.21 4.43 -22.80
C VAL A 124 14.00 3.13 -22.03
N ASN A 125 12.74 2.71 -21.98
CA ASN A 125 12.32 1.40 -21.55
C ASN A 125 12.92 0.34 -22.50
N ASN A 126 14.02 -0.31 -22.09
CA ASN A 126 14.59 -1.44 -22.83
C ASN A 126 14.10 -2.76 -22.22
N GLY A 127 12.85 -3.10 -22.51
CA GLY A 127 12.34 -4.46 -22.41
C GLY A 127 12.81 -5.27 -23.63
N ALA A 128 13.84 -6.09 -23.46
CA ALA A 128 14.24 -7.08 -24.45
C ALA A 128 14.06 -8.48 -23.89
N GLY A 129 13.05 -9.19 -24.40
CA GLY A 129 12.91 -10.63 -24.25
C GLY A 129 11.47 -11.09 -24.07
N LEU A 130 10.76 -11.34 -25.17
CA LEU A 130 10.08 -12.61 -25.48
C LEU A 130 9.41 -12.47 -26.86
N SER A 131 9.79 -13.37 -27.76
CA SER A 131 9.34 -13.44 -29.14
C SER A 131 7.92 -14.02 -29.26
N GLY A 132 7.01 -13.30 -29.91
CA GLY A 132 5.71 -13.82 -30.35
C GLY A 132 4.85 -12.70 -30.92
N GLY A 133 4.71 -12.64 -32.25
CA GLY A 133 4.03 -11.54 -32.92
C GLY A 133 2.51 -11.53 -32.72
N SER A 134 1.96 -10.37 -32.38
CA SER A 134 0.69 -9.85 -32.89
C SER A 134 0.59 -8.36 -32.59
N ASP A 135 -0.10 -7.62 -33.46
CA ASP A 135 -0.09 -6.16 -33.58
C ASP A 135 -0.36 -5.39 -32.27
N HIS A 136 0.69 -4.81 -31.69
CA HIS A 136 0.56 -3.86 -30.58
C HIS A 136 0.27 -2.44 -31.09
N LYS A 137 -0.93 -1.94 -30.79
CA LYS A 137 -1.18 -0.49 -30.74
C LYS A 137 -0.26 0.11 -29.68
N SER A 138 0.75 0.86 -30.13
CA SER A 138 1.55 1.77 -29.32
C SER A 138 0.63 2.66 -28.48
N ARG A 139 0.54 2.38 -27.18
CA ARG A 139 -0.14 3.23 -26.21
C ARG A 139 0.83 4.36 -25.88
N SER A 140 0.40 5.61 -26.10
CA SER A 140 1.16 6.81 -25.73
C SER A 140 1.32 6.82 -24.21
N THR A 141 2.53 6.54 -23.72
CA THR A 141 2.91 6.76 -22.33
C THR A 141 3.13 8.26 -22.15
N THR A 142 2.08 9.00 -21.81
CA THR A 142 2.23 10.37 -21.30
C THR A 142 3.11 10.30 -20.05
N GLU A 143 4.28 10.93 -20.12
CA GLU A 143 5.24 10.98 -19.01
C GLU A 143 4.56 11.67 -17.82
N LYS A 144 4.38 10.93 -16.71
CA LYS A 144 3.72 11.44 -15.51
C LYS A 144 4.63 12.46 -14.84
N LYS A 145 4.11 13.67 -14.60
CA LYS A 145 4.89 14.73 -13.98
C LYS A 145 5.11 14.43 -12.50
N VAL A 146 6.36 14.54 -12.06
CA VAL A 146 6.75 14.37 -10.66
C VAL A 146 6.63 15.71 -9.94
N HIS A 147 5.87 15.75 -8.84
CA HIS A 147 5.83 16.88 -7.91
C HIS A 147 6.94 16.72 -6.87
N VAL A 148 7.66 17.79 -6.58
CA VAL A 148 8.72 17.82 -5.55
C VAL A 148 8.38 18.97 -4.60
N PRO A 149 8.02 18.68 -3.34
CA PRO A 149 7.70 19.71 -2.37
C PRO A 149 8.88 20.60 -2.01
N ALA A 150 8.62 21.84 -1.61
CA ALA A 150 9.66 22.80 -1.22
C ALA A 150 10.51 22.30 -0.02
N PHE A 151 9.92 21.52 0.89
CA PHE A 151 10.65 20.98 2.04
C PHE A 151 11.71 19.94 1.64
N ALA A 152 11.70 19.42 0.40
CA ALA A 152 12.65 18.45 -0.09
C ALA A 152 14.10 18.88 0.13
N GLU A 153 14.40 20.18 0.05
CA GLU A 153 15.73 20.77 0.30
C GLU A 153 16.29 20.50 1.71
N ARG A 154 15.45 20.01 2.63
CA ARG A 154 15.85 19.62 4.00
C ARG A 154 16.39 18.19 4.08
N TYR A 155 16.33 17.44 2.99
CA TYR A 155 16.86 16.08 2.87
C TYR A 155 18.12 16.08 1.99
N HIS A 156 18.96 15.05 2.16
CA HIS A 156 20.20 14.92 1.38
C HIS A 156 19.93 14.28 0.01
N SER A 157 19.09 13.26 -0.02
CA SER A 157 18.80 12.47 -1.20
C SER A 157 17.38 11.95 -1.19
N ALA A 158 16.95 11.37 -2.30
CA ALA A 158 15.70 10.64 -2.37
C ALA A 158 15.87 9.32 -3.14
N TRP A 159 15.07 8.33 -2.77
CA TRP A 159 14.79 7.18 -3.62
C TRP A 159 13.62 7.50 -4.52
N THR A 160 13.76 7.16 -5.80
CA THR A 160 12.74 7.32 -6.83
C THR A 160 12.50 5.99 -7.52
N PHE A 161 11.24 5.68 -7.80
CA PHE A 161 10.83 4.44 -8.47
C PHE A 161 9.38 4.58 -8.96
N HIS A 162 8.90 3.59 -9.69
CA HIS A 162 7.51 3.47 -10.11
C HIS A 162 6.84 2.38 -9.29
N VAL A 163 5.62 2.64 -8.85
CA VAL A 163 4.95 1.79 -7.88
C VAL A 163 3.47 1.60 -8.24
N PRO A 164 2.93 0.38 -8.17
CA PRO A 164 1.49 0.17 -8.29
C PRO A 164 0.74 0.75 -7.08
N ILE A 165 -0.30 1.51 -7.36
CA ILE A 165 -1.32 1.94 -6.40
C ILE A 165 -2.63 1.25 -6.73
N VAL A 166 -3.24 0.69 -5.70
CA VAL A 166 -4.55 0.05 -5.77
C VAL A 166 -5.64 1.02 -5.31
N ASP A 167 -6.63 1.28 -6.16
CA ASP A 167 -7.92 1.81 -5.75
C ASP A 167 -8.72 0.73 -4.99
N SER A 168 -8.36 0.51 -3.72
CA SER A 168 -8.85 -0.62 -2.94
C SER A 168 -10.38 -0.82 -2.91
N PRO A 169 -11.28 0.19 -2.89
CA PRO A 169 -12.70 -0.08 -2.89
C PRO A 169 -13.15 -0.58 -4.26
N ALA A 170 -12.54 -0.10 -5.34
CA ALA A 170 -12.77 -0.59 -6.70
C ALA A 170 -12.29 -2.04 -6.83
N LEU A 171 -11.03 -2.32 -6.44
CA LEU A 171 -10.47 -3.66 -6.56
C LEU A 171 -11.18 -4.69 -5.65
N LEU A 172 -11.53 -4.30 -4.42
CA LEU A 172 -12.35 -5.17 -3.55
C LEU A 172 -13.75 -5.42 -4.14
N GLY A 173 -14.32 -4.44 -4.84
CA GLY A 173 -15.59 -4.59 -5.56
C GLY A 173 -15.47 -5.59 -6.72
N GLU A 174 -14.37 -5.53 -7.47
CA GLU A 174 -14.06 -6.46 -8.56
C GLU A 174 -13.83 -7.89 -8.02
N PHE A 175 -13.01 -8.07 -6.98
CA PHE A 175 -12.83 -9.38 -6.33
C PHE A 175 -14.14 -9.95 -5.79
N HIS A 176 -15.01 -9.11 -5.22
CA HIS A 176 -16.31 -9.56 -4.77
C HIS A 176 -17.18 -10.04 -5.93
N GLN A 177 -17.16 -9.33 -7.07
CA GLN A 177 -17.90 -9.75 -8.26
C GLN A 177 -17.34 -11.04 -8.85
N GLU A 178 -16.03 -11.18 -8.92
CA GLU A 178 -15.36 -12.40 -9.39
C GLU A 178 -15.75 -13.63 -8.56
N LEU A 179 -15.82 -13.50 -7.23
CA LEU A 179 -16.30 -14.56 -6.34
C LEU A 179 -17.74 -14.96 -6.67
N ILE A 180 -18.64 -13.98 -6.88
CA ILE A 180 -20.04 -14.24 -7.23
C ILE A 180 -20.14 -14.93 -8.59
N ASP A 181 -19.40 -14.45 -9.60
CA ASP A 181 -19.41 -15.01 -10.95
C ASP A 181 -18.82 -16.43 -10.98
N GLY A 182 -17.87 -16.72 -10.07
CA GLY A 182 -17.35 -18.07 -9.80
C GLY A 182 -18.31 -18.99 -9.04
N GLY A 183 -19.50 -18.51 -8.66
CA GLY A 183 -20.52 -19.28 -7.96
C GLY A 183 -20.35 -19.35 -6.44
N ALA A 184 -19.53 -18.48 -5.85
CA ALA A 184 -19.36 -18.46 -4.40
C ALA A 184 -20.63 -17.97 -3.68
N ASP A 185 -21.01 -18.64 -2.59
CA ASP A 185 -22.05 -18.15 -1.68
C ASP A 185 -21.47 -17.11 -0.72
N VAL A 186 -21.80 -15.84 -0.95
CA VAL A 186 -21.35 -14.70 -0.14
C VAL A 186 -22.38 -14.37 0.94
N ASN A 187 -22.23 -15.01 2.10
CA ASN A 187 -23.03 -14.70 3.29
C ASN A 187 -22.37 -13.61 4.16
N THR A 188 -23.05 -12.47 4.35
CA THR A 188 -22.60 -11.39 5.26
C THR A 188 -23.38 -11.30 6.58
N ASN A 189 -24.31 -12.22 6.82
CA ASN A 189 -25.22 -12.22 7.96
C ASN A 189 -24.79 -13.19 9.07
N THR A 190 -23.95 -14.18 8.75
CA THR A 190 -23.40 -15.12 9.73
C THR A 190 -22.06 -14.60 10.25
N LEU A 191 -21.94 -14.57 11.58
CA LEU A 191 -20.73 -14.14 12.26
C LEU A 191 -20.28 -15.20 13.27
N PHE A 192 -18.97 -15.42 13.39
CA PHE A 192 -18.40 -16.38 14.37
C PHE A 192 -17.54 -15.67 15.41
N SER A 193 -17.79 -15.97 16.68
CA SER A 193 -17.07 -15.37 17.80
C SER A 193 -15.75 -16.09 18.08
N SER A 194 -15.61 -17.33 17.64
CA SER A 194 -14.43 -18.16 17.91
C SER A 194 -14.22 -19.23 16.84
N ALA A 195 -13.02 -19.80 16.80
CA ALA A 195 -12.72 -20.97 15.98
C ALA A 195 -13.62 -22.16 16.31
N SER A 196 -13.94 -22.39 17.58
CA SER A 196 -14.84 -23.47 18.00
C SER A 196 -16.23 -23.35 17.37
N GLU A 197 -16.79 -22.13 17.30
CA GLU A 197 -18.11 -21.88 16.72
C GLU A 197 -18.10 -22.08 15.19
N ALA A 198 -17.02 -21.64 14.51
CA ALA A 198 -16.83 -21.87 13.09
C ALA A 198 -16.64 -23.36 12.76
N ILE A 199 -15.90 -24.08 13.60
CA ILE A 199 -15.69 -25.54 13.51
C ILE A 199 -17.01 -26.29 13.74
N GLU A 200 -17.81 -25.90 14.73
CA GLU A 200 -19.10 -26.53 15.01
C GLU A 200 -20.06 -26.34 13.84
N PHE A 201 -20.13 -25.13 13.28
CA PHE A 201 -20.90 -24.86 12.07
C PHE A 201 -20.46 -25.73 10.90
N ALA A 202 -19.16 -25.76 10.60
CA ALA A 202 -18.63 -26.56 9.50
C ALA A 202 -18.88 -28.06 9.67
N ASN A 203 -18.78 -28.59 10.89
CA ASN A 203 -19.11 -29.98 11.19
C ASN A 203 -20.61 -30.29 11.08
N GLY A 204 -21.48 -29.29 11.20
CA GLY A 204 -22.91 -29.42 10.99
C GLY A 204 -23.31 -29.48 9.51
N CYS A 205 -22.46 -28.97 8.62
CA CYS A 205 -22.67 -29.01 7.17
C CYS A 205 -22.34 -30.41 6.63
N THR A 206 -23.28 -31.03 5.93
CA THR A 206 -23.15 -32.42 5.43
C THR A 206 -23.74 -32.55 4.03
N GLY A 207 -23.37 -33.61 3.31
CA GLY A 207 -23.89 -33.85 1.96
C GLY A 207 -23.28 -32.87 0.95
N GLU A 208 -24.10 -32.19 0.17
CA GLU A 208 -23.64 -31.21 -0.84
C GLU A 208 -23.01 -29.96 -0.21
N ASP A 209 -23.29 -29.70 1.07
CA ASP A 209 -22.76 -28.55 1.81
C ASP A 209 -21.52 -28.91 2.67
N GLU A 210 -21.00 -30.14 2.60
CA GLU A 210 -19.84 -30.57 3.42
C GLU A 210 -18.65 -29.61 3.26
N ILE A 211 -18.08 -29.16 4.37
CA ILE A 211 -16.96 -28.22 4.38
C ILE A 211 -15.67 -28.98 4.67
N ASP A 212 -14.73 -28.94 3.72
CA ASP A 212 -13.42 -29.58 3.86
C ASP A 212 -12.37 -28.68 4.54
N ALA A 213 -12.55 -27.35 4.45
CA ALA A 213 -11.58 -26.39 4.98
C ALA A 213 -12.22 -25.08 5.42
N ILE A 214 -11.62 -24.49 6.46
CA ILE A 214 -11.84 -23.10 6.89
C ILE A 214 -10.54 -22.34 6.63
N VAL A 215 -10.64 -21.23 5.90
CA VAL A 215 -9.54 -20.27 5.73
C VAL A 215 -9.84 -19.02 6.55
N ASN A 216 -9.04 -18.76 7.57
CA ASN A 216 -9.19 -17.65 8.50
C ASN A 216 -8.43 -16.42 7.99
N CYS A 217 -9.15 -15.52 7.33
CA CYS A 217 -8.64 -14.23 6.84
C CYS A 217 -9.16 -13.03 7.66
N THR A 218 -9.39 -13.19 8.96
CA THR A 218 -10.04 -12.16 9.80
C THR A 218 -9.15 -10.99 10.21
N GLY A 219 -7.87 -11.00 9.80
CA GLY A 219 -6.87 -9.97 10.08
C GLY A 219 -6.38 -9.95 11.53
N SER A 220 -7.29 -9.83 12.49
CA SER A 220 -7.04 -9.53 13.91
C SER A 220 -6.71 -10.73 14.80
N GLY A 221 -6.67 -11.96 14.26
CA GLY A 221 -6.42 -13.17 15.07
C GLY A 221 -7.52 -13.50 16.09
N THR A 222 -8.66 -12.82 16.05
CA THR A 222 -9.69 -12.94 17.10
C THR A 222 -10.35 -14.31 17.13
N LEU A 223 -10.54 -14.96 15.96
CA LEU A 223 -11.10 -16.32 15.92
C LEU A 223 -10.19 -17.36 16.56
N THR A 224 -8.87 -17.21 16.40
CA THR A 224 -7.85 -18.14 16.90
C THR A 224 -7.44 -17.85 18.33
N GLY A 225 -7.85 -16.71 18.90
CA GLY A 225 -7.38 -16.23 20.19
C GLY A 225 -5.92 -15.80 20.18
N ASP A 226 -5.38 -15.39 19.02
CA ASP A 226 -4.01 -14.88 18.92
C ASP A 226 -3.94 -13.46 19.52
N GLU A 227 -3.62 -13.40 20.82
CA GLU A 227 -3.47 -12.15 21.56
C GLU A 227 -2.23 -11.35 21.16
N SER A 228 -1.31 -11.91 20.34
CA SER A 228 -0.13 -11.19 19.86
C SER A 228 -0.44 -10.16 18.78
N VAL A 229 -1.64 -10.21 18.18
CA VAL A 229 -2.05 -9.24 17.15
C VAL A 229 -2.46 -7.93 17.82
N VAL A 230 -1.67 -6.89 17.56
CA VAL A 230 -1.94 -5.50 17.98
C VAL A 230 -2.51 -4.69 16.82
N LEU A 231 -3.34 -3.69 17.14
CA LEU A 231 -3.88 -2.80 16.14
C LEU A 231 -3.05 -1.51 16.11
N ALA A 232 -2.39 -1.24 14.99
CA ALA A 232 -1.72 0.04 14.78
C ALA A 232 -2.65 0.99 14.01
N ARG A 233 -3.11 2.04 14.70
CA ARG A 233 -4.08 3.00 14.20
C ARG A 233 -3.46 4.02 13.24
N GLY A 234 -4.06 4.15 12.07
CA GLY A 234 -3.71 5.14 11.06
C GLY A 234 -4.86 6.09 10.79
N VAL A 235 -4.57 7.39 10.83
CA VAL A 235 -5.49 8.45 10.39
C VAL A 235 -4.99 9.09 9.10
N LEU A 236 -5.93 9.48 8.25
CA LEU A 236 -5.65 10.23 7.02
C LEU A 236 -6.84 11.08 6.61
N ARG A 237 -6.58 12.06 5.74
CA ARG A 237 -7.58 12.88 5.07
C ARG A 237 -7.50 12.66 3.56
N TYR A 238 -8.65 12.56 2.92
CA TYR A 238 -8.78 12.46 1.48
C TYR A 238 -8.99 13.82 0.85
N TYR A 239 -8.34 14.01 -0.28
CA TYR A 239 -8.54 15.15 -1.17
C TYR A 239 -8.97 14.64 -2.55
N ARG A 240 -9.82 15.37 -3.29
CA ARG A 240 -10.02 15.07 -4.72
C ARG A 240 -8.70 15.22 -5.44
N ARG A 241 -8.33 14.21 -6.23
CA ARG A 241 -7.14 14.23 -7.07
C ARG A 241 -7.40 15.11 -8.30
N PRO A 242 -6.67 16.24 -8.46
CA PRO A 242 -6.74 17.01 -9.69
C PRO A 242 -6.07 16.22 -10.84
N PRO A 243 -6.55 16.37 -12.08
CA PRO A 243 -5.90 15.76 -13.24
C PRO A 243 -4.41 16.13 -13.32
N GLY A 244 -3.56 15.12 -13.51
CA GLY A 244 -2.11 15.30 -13.67
C GLY A 244 -1.31 15.34 -12.36
N PHE A 245 -1.94 15.14 -11.20
CA PHE A 245 -1.20 14.86 -9.96
C PHE A 245 -1.03 13.36 -9.76
N ASP A 246 0.17 12.84 -10.01
CA ASP A 246 0.44 11.39 -9.97
C ASP A 246 1.55 11.03 -9.00
N THR A 247 2.06 11.95 -8.18
CA THR A 247 3.23 11.65 -7.35
C THR A 247 2.83 11.01 -6.02
N CYS A 248 3.32 9.79 -5.78
CA CYS A 248 3.32 9.16 -4.48
C CYS A 248 4.54 9.64 -3.67
N MET A 249 4.33 10.12 -2.45
CA MET A 249 5.41 10.58 -1.58
C MET A 249 5.29 9.91 -0.22
N LEU A 250 6.39 9.33 0.25
CA LEU A 250 6.51 8.81 1.61
C LEU A 250 7.71 9.43 2.31
N ILE A 251 7.51 9.79 3.57
CA ILE A 251 8.51 10.39 4.43
C ILE A 251 8.39 9.69 5.78
N GLU A 252 9.47 9.04 6.17
CA GLU A 252 9.61 8.30 7.44
C GLU A 252 10.69 8.93 8.33
N ASP A 253 11.62 9.66 7.71
CA ASP A 253 12.78 10.25 8.38
C ASP A 253 12.46 11.69 8.89
N PRO A 254 13.08 12.10 10.01
CA PRO A 254 13.06 13.49 10.48
C PRO A 254 13.50 14.49 9.39
N PRO A 255 13.12 15.78 9.48
CA PRO A 255 12.45 16.44 10.61
C PRO A 255 10.91 16.43 10.53
N PHE A 256 10.32 15.96 9.43
CA PHE A 256 8.88 16.08 9.20
C PHE A 256 8.09 14.81 9.54
N ALA A 257 8.77 13.67 9.67
CA ALA A 257 8.15 12.39 9.99
C ALA A 257 8.87 11.68 11.13
N SER A 258 8.19 10.66 11.65
CA SER A 258 8.71 9.68 12.61
C SER A 258 7.94 8.38 12.44
N GLU A 259 8.40 7.31 13.08
CA GLU A 259 7.69 6.01 13.06
C GLU A 259 6.22 6.14 13.48
N ARG A 260 5.92 6.95 14.51
CA ARG A 260 4.54 7.18 14.99
C ARG A 260 3.73 8.13 14.12
N TYR A 261 4.39 9.02 13.40
CA TYR A 261 3.78 10.06 12.58
C TYR A 261 4.44 10.07 11.19
N PRO A 262 4.24 9.02 10.37
CA PRO A 262 4.73 9.00 9.00
C PRO A 262 4.00 10.06 8.19
N LEU A 263 4.68 10.70 7.24
CA LEU A 263 4.10 11.71 6.37
C LEU A 263 4.00 11.14 4.96
N TYR A 264 2.81 11.18 4.35
CA TYR A 264 2.62 10.65 3.01
C TYR A 264 1.48 11.31 2.24
N ALA A 265 1.63 11.33 0.91
CA ALA A 265 0.57 11.62 -0.06
C ALA A 265 0.53 10.48 -1.08
N ILE A 266 -0.60 9.78 -1.15
CA ILE A 266 -0.77 8.59 -2.00
C ILE A 266 -1.92 8.86 -2.99
N PRO A 267 -1.63 9.06 -4.28
CA PRO A 267 -2.65 9.24 -5.31
C PRO A 267 -3.31 7.89 -5.62
N ARG A 268 -4.62 7.79 -5.43
CA ARG A 268 -5.38 6.54 -5.54
C ARG A 268 -6.74 6.81 -6.17
N GLY A 269 -6.96 6.24 -7.36
CA GLY A 269 -8.17 6.51 -8.14
C GLY A 269 -8.40 8.01 -8.29
N GLY A 270 -9.60 8.47 -7.93
CA GLY A 270 -10.00 9.88 -7.96
C GLY A 270 -9.56 10.73 -6.76
N TYR A 271 -8.72 10.20 -5.86
CA TYR A 271 -8.37 10.82 -4.58
C TYR A 271 -6.86 10.86 -4.33
N VAL A 272 -6.44 11.70 -3.38
CA VAL A 272 -5.13 11.67 -2.74
C VAL A 272 -5.34 11.44 -1.26
N ALA A 273 -4.77 10.36 -0.73
CA ALA A 273 -4.74 10.11 0.71
C ALA A 273 -3.53 10.81 1.32
N VAL A 274 -3.78 11.78 2.20
CA VAL A 274 -2.73 12.47 2.97
C VAL A 274 -2.78 11.97 4.40
N GLY A 275 -1.65 11.47 4.90
CA GLY A 275 -1.53 11.00 6.27
C GLY A 275 -0.15 11.32 6.87
N GLY A 276 0.13 10.81 8.07
CA GLY A 276 -0.75 10.03 8.91
C GLY A 276 -0.14 9.61 10.24
N THR A 277 -0.71 8.56 10.82
CA THR A 277 -0.26 8.01 12.11
C THR A 277 0.00 6.51 12.05
N TYR A 278 0.78 6.05 13.03
CA TYR A 278 0.99 4.65 13.37
C TYR A 278 0.99 4.53 14.90
N LEU A 279 -0.20 4.40 15.48
CA LEU A 279 -0.39 4.37 16.94
C LEU A 279 -0.84 2.98 17.37
N GLU A 280 0.09 2.19 17.90
CA GLU A 280 -0.23 0.90 18.52
C GLU A 280 -1.10 1.09 19.77
N ASP A 281 -2.02 0.14 19.99
CA ASP A 281 -2.95 0.08 21.12
C ASP A 281 -3.95 1.24 21.24
N ASP A 282 -4.00 2.12 20.25
CA ASP A 282 -5.00 3.16 20.12
C ASP A 282 -6.21 2.63 19.34
N ILE A 283 -7.40 2.68 19.93
CA ILE A 283 -8.66 2.18 19.35
C ILE A 283 -9.67 3.29 19.04
N GLU A 284 -9.25 4.57 19.09
CA GLU A 284 -10.15 5.69 18.82
C GLU A 284 -10.69 5.65 17.38
N ALA A 285 -12.02 5.65 17.24
CA ALA A 285 -12.68 5.40 15.96
C ALA A 285 -12.75 6.65 15.07
N SER A 286 -12.46 7.83 15.60
CA SER A 286 -12.50 9.09 14.87
C SER A 286 -11.17 9.86 15.00
N PRO A 287 -10.81 10.71 14.04
CA PRO A 287 -9.65 11.59 14.23
C PRO A 287 -9.87 12.54 15.41
N ARG A 288 -8.81 12.80 16.16
CA ARG A 288 -8.75 13.84 17.20
C ARG A 288 -8.49 15.21 16.57
N ASP A 289 -8.76 16.29 17.29
CA ASP A 289 -8.60 17.64 16.74
C ASP A 289 -7.12 17.95 16.43
N GLU A 290 -6.20 17.54 17.30
CA GLU A 290 -4.76 17.65 17.07
C GLU A 290 -4.30 16.85 15.83
N GLU A 291 -4.99 15.75 15.51
CA GLU A 291 -4.72 14.95 14.32
C GLU A 291 -5.28 15.61 13.06
N ARG A 292 -6.43 16.28 13.15
CA ARG A 292 -6.94 17.10 12.04
C ARG A 292 -5.99 18.23 11.70
N GLU A 293 -5.52 18.95 12.71
CA GLU A 293 -4.53 20.03 12.52
C GLU A 293 -3.21 19.51 11.94
N MET A 294 -2.77 18.32 12.36
CA MET A 294 -1.61 17.66 11.76
C MET A 294 -1.86 17.34 10.28
N LEU A 295 -3.01 16.77 9.94
CA LEU A 295 -3.36 16.43 8.56
C LEU A 295 -3.47 17.65 7.65
N ASP A 296 -3.91 18.79 8.19
CA ASP A 296 -3.89 20.08 7.48
C ASP A 296 -2.46 20.53 7.17
N ARG A 297 -1.56 20.52 8.18
CA ARG A 297 -0.13 20.83 7.96
C ARG A 297 0.54 19.87 6.99
N ASN A 298 0.20 18.59 7.05
CA ASN A 298 0.74 17.57 6.14
C ASN A 298 0.33 17.87 4.70
N ALA A 299 -0.93 18.27 4.48
CA ALA A 299 -1.42 18.64 3.15
C ALA A 299 -0.73 19.91 2.62
N GLU A 300 -0.53 20.93 3.46
CA GLU A 300 0.23 22.14 3.10
C GLU A 300 1.68 21.83 2.72
N LEU A 301 2.30 20.84 3.36
CA LEU A 301 3.66 20.42 3.05
C LEU A 301 3.75 19.61 1.76
N LEU A 302 2.79 18.71 1.51
CA LEU A 302 2.88 17.70 0.46
C LEU A 302 2.22 18.11 -0.86
N LEU A 303 1.13 18.87 -0.82
CA LEU A 303 0.32 19.15 -1.99
C LEU A 303 0.73 20.48 -2.63
N PRO A 304 0.85 20.56 -3.97
CA PRO A 304 1.18 21.82 -4.63
C PRO A 304 0.09 22.86 -4.44
N SER A 305 0.48 24.08 -4.07
CA SER A 305 -0.43 25.24 -3.99
C SER A 305 -0.68 25.91 -5.36
N ASP A 306 0.23 25.73 -6.31
CA ASP A 306 0.21 26.46 -7.58
C ASP A 306 -0.48 25.64 -8.69
N GLY A 307 -1.56 26.18 -9.24
CA GLY A 307 -2.22 25.65 -10.44
C GLY A 307 -3.01 24.35 -10.25
N MET A 308 -3.10 23.84 -9.03
CA MET A 308 -3.88 22.65 -8.68
C MET A 308 -4.76 22.94 -7.46
N HIS A 309 -5.97 22.39 -7.45
CA HIS A 309 -6.90 22.53 -6.34
C HIS A 309 -7.21 21.15 -5.74
N PHE A 310 -6.93 21.00 -4.45
CA PHE A 310 -7.16 19.79 -3.67
C PHE A 310 -8.31 20.04 -2.70
N GLU A 311 -9.52 19.61 -3.09
CA GLU A 311 -10.70 19.73 -2.25
C GLU A 311 -10.70 18.62 -1.18
N PRO A 312 -10.74 18.92 0.13
CA PRO A 312 -10.88 17.90 1.15
C PRO A 312 -12.27 17.25 1.06
N VAL A 313 -12.32 15.91 0.98
CA VAL A 313 -13.56 15.16 0.74
C VAL A 313 -13.89 14.11 1.80
N GLY A 314 -12.99 13.86 2.75
CA GLY A 314 -13.29 12.96 3.86
C GLY A 314 -12.10 12.67 4.75
N GLU A 315 -12.37 12.04 5.88
CA GLU A 315 -11.38 11.55 6.83
C GLU A 315 -11.53 10.04 6.95
N TRP A 316 -10.43 9.36 7.26
CA TRP A 316 -10.46 7.93 7.52
C TRP A 316 -9.55 7.55 8.68
N VAL A 317 -10.04 6.60 9.45
CA VAL A 317 -9.29 5.92 10.50
C VAL A 317 -9.34 4.42 10.17
N GLY A 318 -8.21 3.75 10.32
CA GLY A 318 -8.13 2.31 10.18
C GLY A 318 -7.05 1.69 11.04
N PHE A 319 -7.10 0.36 11.10
CA PHE A 319 -6.36 -0.42 12.09
C PHE A 319 -5.58 -1.50 11.38
N ARG A 320 -4.25 -1.36 11.36
CA ARG A 320 -3.34 -2.35 10.79
C ARG A 320 -3.25 -3.52 11.78
N PRO A 321 -3.56 -4.77 11.37
CA PRO A 321 -3.46 -5.93 12.25
C PRO A 321 -2.01 -6.41 12.32
N VAL A 322 -1.21 -5.77 13.16
CA VAL A 322 0.23 -6.03 13.29
C VAL A 322 0.42 -7.27 14.13
N ARG A 323 1.11 -8.27 13.58
CA ARG A 323 1.52 -9.46 14.30
C ARG A 323 3.05 -9.47 14.39
N PRO A 324 3.65 -9.29 15.58
CA PRO A 324 5.11 -9.19 15.73
C PRO A 324 5.88 -10.41 15.19
N ALA A 325 5.26 -11.58 15.24
CA ALA A 325 5.84 -12.83 14.73
C ALA A 325 5.61 -13.06 13.23
N GLY A 326 5.29 -12.01 12.46
CA GLY A 326 5.00 -12.09 11.03
C GLY A 326 3.58 -12.58 10.71
N VAL A 327 3.30 -12.80 9.42
CA VAL A 327 1.98 -13.23 8.95
C VAL A 327 1.70 -14.66 9.43
N ALA A 328 0.56 -14.86 10.09
CA ALA A 328 0.07 -16.20 10.38
C ALA A 328 -0.47 -16.82 9.09
N PHE A 329 0.36 -17.64 8.45
CA PHE A 329 0.08 -18.23 7.14
C PHE A 329 0.36 -19.73 7.14
N GLY A 330 -0.68 -20.54 6.90
CA GLY A 330 -0.57 -21.99 6.70
C GLY A 330 -1.52 -22.82 7.56
N LEU A 331 -1.34 -24.15 7.54
CA LEU A 331 -2.20 -25.10 8.25
C LEU A 331 -2.04 -24.94 9.77
N ASN A 332 -3.13 -24.63 10.46
CA ASN A 332 -3.21 -24.65 11.90
C ASN A 332 -3.47 -26.09 12.38
N GLU A 333 -2.37 -26.77 12.70
CA GLU A 333 -2.38 -28.16 13.18
C GLU A 333 -3.21 -28.36 14.46
N SER A 334 -3.26 -27.36 15.35
CA SER A 334 -4.02 -27.45 16.61
C SER A 334 -5.52 -27.46 16.33
N LEU A 335 -6.00 -26.44 15.61
CA LEU A 335 -7.42 -26.32 15.26
C LEU A 335 -7.86 -27.41 14.30
N THR A 336 -7.01 -27.84 13.36
CA THR A 336 -7.29 -28.99 12.48
C THR A 336 -7.49 -30.29 13.27
N ARG A 337 -6.78 -30.49 14.39
CA ARG A 337 -7.01 -31.67 15.24
C ARG A 337 -8.32 -31.56 16.02
N GLN A 338 -8.64 -30.37 16.52
CA GLN A 338 -9.90 -30.10 17.21
C GLN A 338 -11.11 -30.26 16.29
N ALA A 339 -10.95 -29.87 15.02
CA ALA A 339 -11.98 -29.87 13.99
C ALA A 339 -12.35 -31.26 13.45
N ASN A 340 -11.72 -32.33 13.95
CA ASN A 340 -11.61 -33.64 13.31
C ASN A 340 -10.71 -33.56 12.05
N ARG A 341 -9.77 -34.50 11.87
CA ARG A 341 -8.68 -34.39 10.86
C ARG A 341 -9.14 -34.20 9.40
N LYS A 342 -10.44 -34.37 9.10
CA LYS A 342 -11.00 -34.10 7.77
C LYS A 342 -11.10 -32.61 7.51
N LEU A 343 -11.65 -31.84 8.46
CA LEU A 343 -11.77 -30.39 8.35
C LEU A 343 -10.40 -29.72 8.59
N LYS A 344 -9.88 -29.03 7.58
CA LYS A 344 -8.62 -28.28 7.67
C LYS A 344 -8.87 -26.86 8.15
N TRP A 345 -8.01 -26.37 9.03
CA TRP A 345 -7.99 -24.96 9.41
C TRP A 345 -6.71 -24.32 8.87
N VAL A 346 -6.85 -23.30 8.01
CA VAL A 346 -5.73 -22.55 7.43
C VAL A 346 -5.81 -21.11 7.92
N ASP A 347 -4.73 -20.59 8.45
CA ASP A 347 -4.63 -19.18 8.85
C ASP A 347 -4.01 -18.35 7.73
N ASN A 348 -4.54 -17.13 7.51
CA ASN A 348 -3.96 -16.09 6.66
C ASN A 348 -4.30 -14.69 7.22
N TYR A 349 -3.58 -14.25 8.26
CA TYR A 349 -3.84 -12.98 8.96
C TYR A 349 -2.58 -12.35 9.57
N GLY A 350 -2.71 -11.13 10.13
CA GLY A 350 -1.58 -10.44 10.78
C GLY A 350 -0.68 -9.64 9.83
N HIS A 351 -1.22 -9.17 8.70
CA HIS A 351 -0.48 -8.49 7.64
C HIS A 351 0.05 -7.08 7.98
N GLY A 352 -0.28 -6.52 9.15
CA GLY A 352 0.11 -5.17 9.53
C GLY A 352 -0.29 -4.13 8.47
N GLY A 353 0.64 -3.27 8.09
CA GLY A 353 0.46 -2.27 7.02
C GLY A 353 0.67 -2.82 5.60
N ALA A 354 1.09 -4.08 5.44
CA ALA A 354 1.57 -4.64 4.18
C ALA A 354 0.51 -5.45 3.42
N GLY A 355 -0.76 -5.46 3.86
CA GLY A 355 -1.80 -6.32 3.28
C GLY A 355 -1.91 -6.25 1.76
N TRP A 356 -1.91 -5.04 1.18
CA TRP A 356 -1.92 -4.85 -0.28
C TRP A 356 -0.61 -5.22 -0.97
N THR A 357 0.51 -5.16 -0.25
CA THR A 357 1.83 -5.52 -0.77
C THR A 357 1.97 -7.01 -0.98
N VAL A 358 1.42 -7.84 -0.09
CA VAL A 358 1.61 -9.29 -0.10
C VAL A 358 0.37 -10.08 -0.53
N ALA A 359 -0.73 -9.38 -0.86
CA ALA A 359 -2.08 -9.95 -1.01
C ALA A 359 -2.17 -11.18 -1.91
N ALA A 360 -1.56 -11.15 -3.10
CA ALA A 360 -1.64 -12.27 -4.04
C ALA A 360 -0.60 -13.35 -3.76
N GLY A 361 0.51 -12.97 -3.13
CA GLY A 361 1.56 -13.91 -2.76
C GLY A 361 1.20 -14.78 -1.56
N CYS A 362 0.52 -14.20 -0.56
CA CYS A 362 -0.03 -14.91 0.60
C CYS A 362 -1.25 -15.74 0.19
#